data_AF-A0A8T8S9L5-F1
#
_entry.id   AF-A0A8T8S9L5-F1
#
_cell.length_a   1.000
_cell.length_b   1.000
_cell.length_c   1.000
_cell.angle_alpha   90.00
_cell.angle_beta   90.00
_cell.angle_gamma   90.00
#
_symmetry.space_group_name_H-M   'P 1'
#
loop_
_entity.id
_entity.type
_entity.pdbx_description
1 polymer ?
#
loop_
_entity_poly.entity_id
_entity_poly.type
_entity_poly.pdbx_seq_one_letter_code
_entity_poly.pdbx_strand_id
1 'polypeptide(L)'
;MAANPPVNSTILPSLRRSRPIGLVVLVAALAFLPPLFLASLWLKVLTGVAIYTLTAASIALLYRRLGLVSLAHVALMGAGGWVGLRLAYGLGTPFEVNMLAGGIAAAGLGMIFAYPALRMRGLYLALVTLMIAGAFAIIVNVIQFPNGGDGWSGFAVKSAGYMPRPFIASADVGYYAYCVVVAALGMALIHWHEIGKAGRAWALIRRSEAAAMSTGVDVPFYKIWAFALSGFLAGIAGVLLAGNLQMLDARSFPAAESVMIFALTIVGGAWSPVGALIAAALYRLVPA
;
A
#
# COMPACT_ATOMS: atom_id res chain seq x y z
N MET A 1 38.27 32.54 -27.81
CA MET A 1 38.38 31.07 -27.60
C MET A 1 38.73 30.84 -26.14
N ALA A 2 37.74 30.56 -25.29
CA ALA A 2 37.97 30.17 -23.90
C ALA A 2 37.42 28.73 -23.75
N ALA A 3 38.33 27.79 -23.51
CA ALA A 3 38.00 26.38 -23.36
C ALA A 3 37.27 26.15 -22.03
N ASN A 4 36.12 25.49 -22.07
CA ASN A 4 35.46 24.99 -20.86
C ASN A 4 36.37 23.95 -20.18
N PRO A 5 36.58 24.04 -18.84
CA PRO A 5 37.33 23.02 -18.13
C PRO A 5 36.61 21.67 -18.17
N PRO A 6 37.36 20.55 -18.16
CA PRO A 6 36.77 19.21 -18.25
C PRO A 6 35.90 18.94 -17.02
N VAL A 7 34.71 18.39 -17.27
CA VAL A 7 33.81 17.87 -16.24
C VAL A 7 34.53 16.71 -15.56
N ASN A 8 35.14 16.98 -14.41
CA ASN A 8 35.63 15.94 -13.51
C ASN A 8 34.43 15.11 -13.07
N SER A 9 34.29 13.96 -13.72
CA SER A 9 33.46 12.85 -13.26
C SER A 9 34.15 12.25 -12.03
N THR A 10 34.05 12.94 -10.89
CA THR A 10 34.27 12.32 -9.59
C THR A 10 33.16 11.29 -9.38
N ILE A 11 33.48 10.08 -9.84
CA ILE A 11 32.77 8.84 -9.62
C ILE A 11 32.43 8.76 -8.13
N LEU A 12 31.17 9.05 -7.79
CA LEU A 12 30.63 8.73 -6.49
C LEU A 12 30.84 7.22 -6.28
N PRO A 13 31.45 6.79 -5.16
CA PRO A 13 31.74 5.39 -4.94
C PRO A 13 30.46 4.57 -5.02
N SER A 14 30.52 3.54 -5.84
CA SER A 14 29.49 2.55 -6.11
C SER A 14 29.01 1.83 -4.84
N LEU A 15 28.07 2.44 -4.09
CA LEU A 15 27.34 1.81 -2.99
C LEU A 15 26.17 0.94 -3.53
N ARG A 16 26.44 0.02 -4.46
CA ARG A 16 25.36 -0.68 -5.19
C ARG A 16 25.41 -2.20 -5.22
N ARG A 17 26.20 -2.87 -4.36
CA ARG A 17 26.27 -4.35 -4.36
C ARG A 17 26.07 -5.10 -3.04
N SER A 18 26.12 -4.43 -1.87
CA SER A 18 25.89 -5.06 -0.55
C SER A 18 24.47 -4.91 0.02
N ARG A 19 23.56 -4.24 -0.70
CA ARG A 19 22.21 -3.88 -0.22
C ARG A 19 21.22 -5.04 0.04
N PRO A 20 21.25 -6.22 -0.64
CA PRO A 20 20.21 -7.22 -0.38
C PRO A 20 20.42 -7.93 0.96
N ILE A 21 21.67 -8.22 1.34
CA ILE A 21 21.99 -8.90 2.61
C ILE A 21 21.65 -7.99 3.79
N GLY A 22 22.01 -6.70 3.74
CA GLY A 22 21.64 -5.74 4.78
C GLY A 22 20.13 -5.55 4.93
N LEU A 23 19.38 -5.62 3.83
CA LEU A 23 17.91 -5.53 3.85
C LEU A 23 17.27 -6.80 4.41
N VAL A 24 17.78 -7.98 4.06
CA VAL A 24 17.32 -9.26 4.61
C VAL A 24 17.61 -9.34 6.12
N VAL A 25 18.80 -8.90 6.55
CA VAL A 25 19.16 -8.84 7.97
C VAL A 25 18.29 -7.82 8.72
N LEU A 26 17.99 -6.67 8.13
CA LEU A 26 17.10 -5.67 8.73
C LEU A 26 15.65 -6.19 8.85
N VAL A 27 15.15 -6.88 7.83
CA VAL A 27 13.79 -7.48 7.85
C VAL A 27 13.73 -8.59 8.88
N ALA A 28 14.76 -9.44 8.97
CA ALA A 28 14.85 -10.48 9.99
C ALA A 28 14.94 -9.87 11.40
N ALA A 29 15.77 -8.84 11.58
CA ALA A 29 15.88 -8.11 12.85
C ALA A 29 14.54 -7.50 13.27
N LEU A 30 13.83 -6.84 12.35
CA LEU A 30 12.50 -6.28 12.61
C LEU A 30 11.45 -7.36 12.89
N ALA A 31 11.49 -8.51 12.22
CA ALA A 31 10.51 -9.58 12.44
C ALA A 31 10.71 -10.31 13.79
N PHE A 32 11.97 -10.52 14.21
CA PHE A 32 12.28 -11.40 15.34
C PHE A 32 12.69 -10.68 16.63
N LEU A 33 13.20 -9.43 16.59
CA LEU A 33 13.63 -8.72 17.81
C LEU A 33 12.45 -8.19 18.66
N PRO A 34 11.44 -7.50 18.11
CA PRO A 34 10.36 -6.91 18.90
C PRO A 34 9.54 -7.91 19.74
N PRO A 35 9.18 -9.11 19.25
CA PRO A 35 8.38 -10.06 20.03
C PRO A 35 9.09 -10.68 21.23
N LEU A 36 10.42 -10.56 21.33
CA LEU A 36 11.16 -11.06 22.48
C LEU A 36 11.04 -10.17 23.73
N PHE A 37 10.61 -8.90 23.57
CA PHE A 37 10.67 -7.90 24.65
C PHE A 37 9.36 -7.13 24.86
N LEU A 38 8.35 -7.30 23.99
CA LEU A 38 7.15 -6.46 23.99
C LEU A 38 5.88 -7.21 24.38
N ALA A 39 5.03 -6.54 25.16
CA ALA A 39 3.70 -7.02 25.50
C ALA A 39 2.78 -7.10 24.27
N SER A 40 1.73 -7.94 24.34
CA SER A 40 0.78 -8.21 23.24
C SER A 40 0.15 -6.95 22.63
N LEU A 41 -0.10 -5.92 23.43
CA LEU A 41 -0.62 -4.64 22.96
C LEU A 41 0.34 -3.95 21.98
N TRP A 42 1.62 -3.86 22.33
CA TRP A 42 2.65 -3.25 21.49
C TRP A 42 2.88 -4.06 20.22
N LEU A 43 2.70 -5.38 20.26
CA LEU A 43 2.74 -6.22 19.07
C LEU A 43 1.62 -5.90 18.08
N LYS A 44 0.39 -5.66 18.55
CA LYS A 44 -0.73 -5.24 17.66
C LYS A 44 -0.47 -3.88 17.03
N VAL A 45 0.10 -2.94 17.79
CA VAL A 45 0.52 -1.61 17.31
C VAL A 45 1.60 -1.75 16.23
N LEU A 46 2.65 -2.52 16.48
CA LEU A 46 3.73 -2.77 15.51
C LEU A 46 3.28 -3.55 14.27
N THR A 47 2.32 -4.47 14.43
CA THR A 47 1.68 -5.13 13.30
C THR A 47 0.94 -4.11 12.45
N GLY A 48 0.26 -3.15 13.07
CA GLY A 48 -0.34 -2.00 12.37
C GLY A 48 0.71 -1.20 11.59
N VAL A 49 1.88 -0.93 12.19
CA VAL A 49 2.99 -0.25 11.49
C VAL A 49 3.42 -1.03 10.24
N ALA A 50 3.60 -2.36 10.34
CA ALA A 50 3.96 -3.18 9.19
C ALA A 50 2.92 -3.10 8.06
N ILE A 51 1.63 -3.14 8.41
CA ILE A 51 0.52 -3.05 7.46
C ILE A 51 0.49 -1.68 6.77
N TYR A 52 0.53 -0.59 7.55
CA TYR A 52 0.51 0.77 6.99
C TYR A 52 1.80 1.11 6.24
N THR A 53 2.91 0.42 6.49
CA THR A 53 4.13 0.56 5.68
C THR A 53 3.87 0.16 4.22
N LEU A 54 3.07 -0.88 3.99
CA LEU A 54 2.69 -1.33 2.65
C LEU A 54 1.86 -0.26 1.91
N THR A 55 0.94 0.39 2.63
CA THR A 55 0.11 1.49 2.11
C THR A 55 0.92 2.75 1.87
N ALA A 56 1.82 3.12 2.79
CA ALA A 56 2.73 4.23 2.61
C ALA A 56 3.66 3.98 1.40
N ALA A 57 4.14 2.75 1.22
CA ALA A 57 4.96 2.36 0.07
C ALA A 57 4.18 2.45 -1.26
N SER A 58 2.90 2.07 -1.27
CA SER A 58 2.04 2.17 -2.46
C SER A 58 1.74 3.63 -2.82
N ILE A 59 1.49 4.49 -1.82
CA ILE A 59 1.37 5.95 -2.00
C ILE A 59 2.67 6.52 -2.56
N ALA A 60 3.79 6.18 -1.92
CA ALA A 60 5.11 6.64 -2.31
C ALA A 60 5.45 6.23 -3.74
N LEU A 61 5.03 5.04 -4.21
CA LEU A 61 5.20 4.62 -5.60
C LEU A 61 4.59 5.64 -6.58
N LEU A 62 3.31 6.01 -6.40
CA LEU A 62 2.62 6.93 -7.31
C LEU A 62 3.24 8.33 -7.27
N TYR A 63 3.52 8.84 -6.07
CA TYR A 63 4.10 10.17 -5.89
C TYR A 63 5.55 10.23 -6.39
N ARG A 64 6.39 9.29 -5.98
CA ARG A 64 7.82 9.23 -6.34
C ARG A 64 8.05 8.88 -7.80
N ARG A 65 7.25 8.01 -8.43
CA ARG A 65 7.56 7.55 -9.79
C ARG A 65 6.84 8.31 -10.87
N LEU A 66 5.65 8.83 -10.58
CA LEU A 66 4.83 9.55 -11.57
C LEU A 66 4.55 11.01 -11.19
N GLY A 67 4.83 11.43 -9.96
CA GLY A 67 4.45 12.75 -9.47
C GLY A 67 2.94 12.91 -9.28
N LEU A 68 2.21 11.80 -9.13
CA LEU A 68 0.76 11.81 -8.98
C LEU A 68 0.40 11.82 -7.50
N VAL A 69 -0.40 12.80 -7.10
CA VAL A 69 -0.98 12.87 -5.75
C VAL A 69 -2.28 12.07 -5.77
N SER A 70 -2.31 10.96 -5.03
CA SER A 70 -3.49 10.09 -4.93
C SER A 70 -3.90 9.88 -3.48
N LEU A 71 -5.10 10.33 -3.17
CA LEU A 71 -5.75 10.28 -1.86
C LEU A 71 -6.87 9.22 -1.80
N ALA A 72 -6.76 8.16 -2.61
CA ALA A 72 -7.73 7.07 -2.67
C ALA A 72 -7.31 5.81 -1.89
N HIS A 73 -6.14 5.82 -1.25
CA HIS A 73 -5.51 4.60 -0.73
C HIS A 73 -6.28 3.94 0.41
N VAL A 74 -6.97 4.71 1.26
CA VAL A 74 -7.84 4.15 2.30
C VAL A 74 -9.06 3.46 1.69
N ALA A 75 -9.59 3.96 0.57
CA ALA A 75 -10.66 3.27 -0.16
C ALA A 75 -10.18 2.00 -0.86
N LEU A 76 -8.99 2.02 -1.45
CA LEU A 76 -8.37 0.82 -2.03
C LEU A 76 -8.09 -0.25 -0.97
N MET A 77 -7.60 0.18 0.20
CA MET A 77 -7.41 -0.68 1.36
C MET A 77 -8.75 -1.25 1.85
N GLY A 78 -9.75 -0.40 2.05
CA GLY A 78 -11.08 -0.82 2.49
C GLY A 78 -11.73 -1.78 1.51
N ALA A 79 -11.61 -1.55 0.20
CA ALA A 79 -12.18 -2.44 -0.82
C ALA A 79 -11.50 -3.82 -0.81
N GLY A 80 -10.18 -3.86 -0.67
CA GLY A 80 -9.45 -5.13 -0.50
C GLY A 80 -9.88 -5.87 0.77
N GLY A 81 -10.02 -5.16 1.89
CA GLY A 81 -10.52 -5.71 3.15
C GLY A 81 -11.95 -6.24 3.04
N TRP A 82 -12.85 -5.52 2.35
CA TRP A 82 -14.24 -5.92 2.12
C TRP A 82 -14.31 -7.23 1.34
N VAL A 83 -13.55 -7.33 0.24
CA VAL A 83 -13.48 -8.55 -0.58
C VAL A 83 -12.85 -9.70 0.22
N GLY A 84 -11.75 -9.45 0.94
CA GLY A 84 -11.09 -10.46 1.77
C GLY A 84 -12.01 -11.04 2.86
N LEU A 85 -12.75 -10.18 3.56
CA LEU A 85 -13.76 -10.60 4.55
C LEU A 85 -14.90 -11.37 3.89
N ARG A 86 -15.38 -10.92 2.73
CA ARG A 86 -16.46 -11.61 2.02
C ARG A 86 -16.08 -13.03 1.64
N LEU A 87 -14.87 -13.24 1.12
CA LEU A 87 -14.37 -14.57 0.78
C LEU A 87 -14.17 -15.43 2.04
N ALA A 88 -13.60 -14.86 3.09
CA ALA A 88 -13.37 -15.58 4.35
C ALA A 88 -14.68 -16.11 4.95
N TYR A 89 -15.72 -15.28 5.03
CA TYR A 89 -17.00 -15.69 5.61
C TYR A 89 -17.89 -16.46 4.65
N GLY A 90 -17.91 -16.10 3.37
CA GLY A 90 -18.81 -16.72 2.40
C GLY A 90 -18.32 -18.07 1.87
N LEU A 91 -17.01 -18.25 1.73
CA LEU A 91 -16.41 -19.44 1.12
C LEU A 91 -15.48 -20.22 2.06
N GLY A 92 -15.13 -19.67 3.23
CA GLY A 92 -14.20 -20.33 4.16
C GLY A 92 -12.80 -20.52 3.59
N THR A 93 -12.41 -19.74 2.59
CA THR A 93 -11.15 -19.90 1.86
C THR A 93 -9.93 -19.51 2.72
N PRO A 94 -8.74 -20.10 2.45
CA PRO A 94 -7.51 -19.77 3.17
C PRO A 94 -7.17 -18.28 3.13
N PHE A 95 -6.51 -17.79 4.18
CA PHE A 95 -6.19 -16.37 4.34
C PHE A 95 -5.39 -15.80 3.17
N GLU A 96 -4.45 -16.57 2.64
CA GLU A 96 -3.57 -16.19 1.54
C GLU A 96 -4.36 -15.98 0.24
N VAL A 97 -5.38 -16.82 0.00
CA VAL A 97 -6.30 -16.66 -1.14
C VAL A 97 -7.12 -15.39 -0.98
N ASN A 98 -7.63 -15.13 0.23
CA ASN A 98 -8.40 -13.93 0.54
C ASN A 98 -7.55 -12.67 0.36
N MET A 99 -6.28 -12.73 0.78
CA MET A 99 -5.31 -11.64 0.64
C MET A 99 -5.00 -11.34 -0.83
N LEU A 100 -4.75 -12.36 -1.64
CA LEU A 100 -4.51 -12.18 -3.07
C LEU A 100 -5.76 -11.70 -3.81
N ALA A 101 -6.93 -12.26 -3.51
CA ALA A 101 -8.20 -11.83 -4.10
C ALA A 101 -8.53 -10.37 -3.75
N GLY A 102 -8.35 -9.98 -2.48
CA GLY A 102 -8.52 -8.59 -2.04
C GLY A 102 -7.53 -7.64 -2.70
N GLY A 103 -6.27 -8.05 -2.86
CA GLY A 103 -5.27 -7.32 -3.63
C GLY A 103 -5.67 -7.15 -5.10
N ILE A 104 -6.10 -8.22 -5.78
CA ILE A 104 -6.50 -8.18 -7.20
C ILE A 104 -7.75 -7.30 -7.39
N ALA A 105 -8.73 -7.39 -6.50
CA ALA A 105 -9.91 -6.54 -6.55
C ALA A 105 -9.55 -5.05 -6.38
N ALA A 106 -8.69 -4.73 -5.42
CA ALA A 106 -8.18 -3.37 -5.23
C ALA A 106 -7.28 -2.91 -6.39
N ALA A 107 -6.55 -3.81 -7.04
CA ALA A 107 -5.81 -3.50 -8.27
C ALA A 107 -6.76 -3.11 -9.40
N GLY A 108 -7.87 -3.84 -9.58
CA GLY A 108 -8.91 -3.52 -10.54
C GLY A 108 -9.56 -2.16 -10.27
N LEU A 109 -9.91 -1.87 -9.03
CA LEU A 109 -10.39 -0.54 -8.63
C LEU A 109 -9.33 0.54 -8.84
N GLY A 110 -8.06 0.24 -8.56
CA GLY A 110 -6.93 1.11 -8.85
C GLY A 110 -6.85 1.45 -10.33
N MET A 111 -7.00 0.47 -11.23
CA MET A 111 -7.05 0.71 -12.68
C MET A 111 -8.21 1.63 -13.07
N ILE A 112 -9.37 1.48 -12.44
CA ILE A 112 -10.51 2.37 -12.67
C ILE A 112 -10.19 3.80 -12.17
N PHE A 113 -9.56 3.93 -11.00
CA PHE A 113 -9.15 5.22 -10.45
C PHE A 113 -7.99 5.86 -11.23
N ALA A 114 -7.31 5.10 -12.08
CA ALA A 114 -6.31 5.62 -13.00
C ALA A 114 -6.92 6.45 -14.14
N TYR A 115 -8.19 6.24 -14.51
CA TYR A 115 -8.83 6.98 -15.60
C TYR A 115 -8.79 8.51 -15.39
N PRO A 116 -9.18 9.06 -14.22
CA PRO A 116 -8.95 10.48 -13.92
C PRO A 116 -7.49 10.90 -14.01
N ALA A 117 -6.54 10.04 -13.61
CA ALA A 117 -5.11 10.33 -13.64
C ALA A 117 -4.51 10.38 -15.06
N LEU A 118 -5.24 9.86 -16.07
CA LEU A 118 -4.89 10.05 -17.47
C LEU A 118 -5.15 11.48 -17.94
N ARG A 119 -6.13 12.17 -17.34
CA ARG A 119 -6.59 13.51 -17.77
C ARG A 119 -6.16 14.64 -16.83
N MET A 120 -5.87 14.35 -15.57
CA MET A 120 -5.62 15.34 -14.52
C MET A 120 -4.25 15.15 -13.87
N ARG A 121 -3.67 16.24 -13.32
CA ARG A 121 -2.40 16.23 -12.57
C ARG A 121 -2.48 17.11 -11.33
N GLY A 122 -1.57 16.87 -10.39
CA GLY A 122 -1.42 17.69 -9.19
C GLY A 122 -2.69 17.72 -8.33
N LEU A 123 -3.12 18.92 -7.95
CA LEU A 123 -4.22 19.14 -7.03
C LEU A 123 -5.56 18.60 -7.55
N TYR A 124 -5.84 18.71 -8.85
CA TYR A 124 -7.10 18.20 -9.43
C TYR A 124 -7.25 16.70 -9.25
N LEU A 125 -6.16 15.94 -9.49
CA LEU A 125 -6.17 14.51 -9.26
C LEU A 125 -6.34 14.18 -7.77
N ALA A 126 -5.68 14.93 -6.88
CA ALA A 126 -5.82 14.77 -5.44
C ALA A 126 -7.28 14.92 -5.00
N LEU A 127 -7.95 15.99 -5.44
CA LEU A 127 -9.36 16.26 -5.12
C LEU A 127 -10.30 15.16 -5.62
N VAL A 128 -10.13 14.70 -6.87
CA VAL A 128 -10.96 13.61 -7.41
C VAL A 128 -10.74 12.31 -6.63
N THR A 129 -9.50 11.96 -6.31
CA THR A 129 -9.22 10.76 -5.53
C THR A 129 -9.74 10.83 -4.09
N LEU A 130 -9.76 12.02 -3.49
CA LEU A 130 -10.37 12.26 -2.18
C LEU A 130 -11.90 12.11 -2.24
N MET A 131 -12.55 12.62 -3.29
CA MET A 131 -13.99 12.42 -3.52
C MET A 131 -14.32 10.94 -3.71
N ILE A 132 -13.50 10.19 -4.44
CA ILE A 132 -13.64 8.74 -4.58
C ILE A 132 -13.51 8.05 -3.22
N ALA A 133 -12.56 8.47 -2.37
CA ALA A 133 -12.43 7.93 -1.02
C ALA A 133 -13.65 8.25 -0.14
N GLY A 134 -14.21 9.45 -0.26
CA GLY A 134 -15.46 9.84 0.41
C GLY A 134 -16.66 9.03 -0.06
N ALA A 135 -16.81 8.83 -1.37
CA ALA A 135 -17.86 8.00 -1.95
C ALA A 135 -17.77 6.55 -1.45
N PHE A 136 -16.55 5.99 -1.39
CA PHE A 136 -16.33 4.67 -0.83
C PHE A 136 -16.75 4.58 0.65
N ALA A 137 -16.38 5.56 1.47
CA ALA A 137 -16.76 5.60 2.88
C ALA A 137 -18.29 5.64 3.06
N ILE A 138 -19.01 6.40 2.23
CA ILE A 138 -20.49 6.44 2.24
C ILE A 138 -21.07 5.08 1.84
N ILE A 139 -20.57 4.49 0.74
CA ILE A 139 -21.05 3.19 0.27
C ILE A 139 -20.89 2.15 1.35
N VAL A 140 -19.70 2.03 1.93
CA VAL A 140 -19.40 1.07 3.01
C VAL A 140 -20.19 1.35 4.28
N ASN A 141 -20.51 2.62 4.58
CA ASN A 141 -21.39 2.95 5.69
C ASN A 141 -22.83 2.44 5.48
N VAL A 142 -23.30 2.38 4.23
CA VAL A 142 -24.62 1.83 3.90
C VAL A 142 -24.60 0.30 3.84
N ILE A 143 -23.64 -0.29 3.11
CA ILE A 143 -23.61 -1.75 2.88
C ILE A 143 -23.00 -2.53 4.05
N GLN A 144 -22.24 -1.86 4.90
CA GLN A 144 -21.41 -2.43 5.98
C GLN A 144 -20.34 -3.41 5.47
N PHE A 145 -19.39 -3.76 6.34
CA PHE A 145 -18.44 -4.83 6.04
C PHE A 145 -19.09 -6.19 6.30
N PRO A 146 -18.79 -7.22 5.48
CA PRO A 146 -19.32 -8.56 5.68
C PRO A 146 -18.82 -9.10 7.02
N ASN A 147 -19.72 -9.69 7.80
CA ASN A 147 -19.42 -10.30 9.11
C ASN A 147 -20.04 -11.70 9.28
N GLY A 148 -20.39 -12.33 8.16
CA GLY A 148 -20.91 -13.71 8.10
C GLY A 148 -22.42 -13.86 8.14
N GLY A 149 -23.19 -12.81 7.84
CA GLY A 149 -24.62 -12.92 7.54
C GLY A 149 -24.92 -13.52 6.17
N ASP A 150 -26.20 -13.78 5.90
CA ASP A 150 -26.68 -14.31 4.63
C ASP A 150 -26.70 -13.26 3.50
N GLY A 151 -26.74 -13.72 2.25
CA GLY A 151 -26.79 -12.85 1.06
C GLY A 151 -25.44 -12.25 0.68
N TRP A 152 -25.41 -11.41 -0.35
CA TRP A 152 -24.18 -10.89 -0.98
C TRP A 152 -23.35 -9.97 -0.07
N SER A 153 -23.98 -9.10 0.71
CA SER A 153 -23.31 -8.24 1.69
C SER A 153 -22.99 -8.96 3.00
N GLY A 154 -23.75 -10.02 3.33
CA GLY A 154 -23.51 -10.89 4.47
C GLY A 154 -23.27 -10.18 5.79
N PHE A 155 -24.16 -9.25 6.13
CA PHE A 155 -24.13 -8.51 7.40
C PHE A 155 -25.22 -9.02 8.36
N ALA A 156 -24.82 -9.38 9.58
CA ALA A 156 -25.68 -9.78 10.68
C ALA A 156 -25.41 -8.88 11.90
N VAL A 157 -26.46 -8.49 12.63
CA VAL A 157 -26.35 -7.60 13.82
C VAL A 157 -25.49 -8.22 14.93
N LYS A 158 -25.45 -9.56 15.02
CA LYS A 158 -24.48 -10.31 15.82
C LYS A 158 -23.45 -10.93 14.88
N SER A 159 -22.18 -10.60 15.10
CA SER A 159 -21.08 -11.12 14.26
C SER A 159 -21.07 -12.65 14.30
N ALA A 160 -21.06 -13.30 13.14
CA ALA A 160 -21.05 -14.76 13.03
C ALA A 160 -19.63 -15.34 13.10
N GLY A 161 -18.59 -14.50 13.04
CA GLY A 161 -17.20 -14.95 13.18
C GLY A 161 -16.19 -13.81 13.26
N TYR A 162 -14.93 -14.20 13.48
CA TYR A 162 -13.75 -13.34 13.34
C TYR A 162 -13.04 -13.67 12.03
N MET A 163 -12.36 -12.71 11.43
CA MET A 163 -11.49 -12.96 10.27
C MET A 163 -10.43 -13.99 10.68
N PRO A 164 -10.40 -15.19 10.05
CA PRO A 164 -9.41 -16.20 10.39
C PRO A 164 -8.02 -15.70 10.00
N ARG A 165 -7.05 -15.87 10.88
CA ARG A 165 -5.63 -15.58 10.61
C ARG A 165 -4.99 -16.75 9.84
N PRO A 166 -3.86 -16.52 9.13
CA PRO A 166 -3.12 -17.59 8.48
C PRO A 166 -2.84 -18.75 9.45
N PHE A 167 -2.98 -20.00 9.00
CA PHE A 167 -2.77 -21.19 9.84
C PHE A 167 -1.34 -21.24 10.42
N ILE A 168 -0.37 -20.72 9.66
CA ILE A 168 1.05 -20.64 10.03
C ILE A 168 1.29 -19.56 11.11
N ALA A 169 0.35 -18.63 11.29
CA ALA A 169 0.54 -17.39 12.06
C ALA A 169 -0.73 -16.98 12.83
N SER A 170 -1.29 -17.90 13.62
CA SER A 170 -2.49 -17.66 14.43
C SER A 170 -2.22 -16.78 15.67
N ALA A 171 -1.05 -16.97 16.31
CA ALA A 171 -0.62 -16.17 17.45
C ALA A 171 -0.17 -14.76 17.05
N ASP A 172 -0.31 -13.78 17.96
CA ASP A 172 0.05 -12.37 17.70
C ASP A 172 1.51 -12.19 17.23
N VAL A 173 2.44 -12.98 17.80
CA VAL A 173 3.86 -12.96 17.41
C VAL A 173 4.05 -13.48 15.98
N GLY A 174 3.41 -14.60 15.64
CA GLY A 174 3.48 -15.17 14.29
C GLY A 174 2.85 -14.25 13.25
N TYR A 175 1.73 -13.62 13.61
CA TYR A 175 1.02 -12.68 12.73
C TYR A 175 1.84 -11.41 12.46
N TYR A 176 2.52 -10.89 13.49
CA TYR A 176 3.46 -9.79 13.32
C TYR A 176 4.57 -10.11 12.30
N ALA A 177 5.26 -11.25 12.49
CA ALA A 177 6.32 -11.68 11.59
C ALA A 177 5.80 -11.89 10.16
N TYR A 178 4.60 -12.47 10.02
CA TYR A 178 3.93 -12.63 8.73
C TYR A 178 3.68 -11.27 8.05
N CYS A 179 3.14 -10.27 8.76
CA CYS A 179 2.92 -8.93 8.21
C CYS A 179 4.24 -8.25 7.79
N VAL A 180 5.32 -8.41 8.55
CA VAL A 180 6.64 -7.88 8.20
C VAL A 180 7.18 -8.52 6.92
N VAL A 181 7.04 -9.84 6.77
CA VAL A 181 7.43 -10.57 5.55
C VAL A 181 6.60 -10.10 4.36
N VAL A 182 5.28 -9.99 4.49
CA VAL A 182 4.41 -9.50 3.39
C VAL A 182 4.75 -8.05 3.02
N ALA A 183 5.02 -7.18 4.00
CA ALA A 183 5.45 -5.80 3.74
C ALA A 183 6.80 -5.77 2.98
N ALA A 184 7.76 -6.62 3.37
CA ALA A 184 9.03 -6.76 2.69
C ALA A 184 8.87 -7.27 1.25
N LEU A 185 7.99 -8.27 1.03
CA LEU A 185 7.67 -8.78 -0.31
C LEU A 185 7.01 -7.70 -1.18
N GLY A 186 6.10 -6.90 -0.62
CA GLY A 186 5.49 -5.77 -1.33
C GLY A 186 6.50 -4.70 -1.74
N MET A 187 7.45 -4.36 -0.85
CA MET A 187 8.55 -3.45 -1.17
C MET A 187 9.49 -4.05 -2.23
N ALA A 188 9.79 -5.35 -2.14
CA ALA A 188 10.59 -6.05 -3.15
C ALA A 188 9.89 -6.07 -4.52
N LEU A 189 8.56 -6.25 -4.55
CA LEU A 189 7.75 -6.19 -5.76
C LEU A 189 7.81 -4.81 -6.42
N ILE A 190 7.69 -3.74 -5.62
CA ILE A 190 7.90 -2.36 -6.11
C ILE A 190 9.30 -2.24 -6.70
N HIS A 191 10.32 -2.64 -5.95
CA HIS A 191 11.72 -2.51 -6.36
C HIS A 191 12.01 -3.25 -7.69
N TRP A 192 11.44 -4.44 -7.86
CA TRP A 192 11.57 -5.23 -9.07
C TRP A 192 11.00 -4.50 -10.30
N HIS A 193 9.80 -3.91 -10.17
CA HIS A 193 9.21 -3.08 -11.22
C HIS A 193 10.02 -1.81 -11.50
N GLU A 194 10.66 -1.25 -10.46
CA GLU A 194 11.45 -0.03 -10.57
C GLU A 194 12.77 -0.19 -11.31
N ILE A 195 13.39 -1.37 -11.26
CA ILE A 195 14.59 -1.68 -12.04
C ILE A 195 14.22 -2.08 -13.48
N GLY A 196 13.01 -2.60 -13.67
CA GLY A 196 12.49 -3.06 -14.96
C GLY A 196 12.14 -1.94 -15.97
N LYS A 197 11.45 -2.35 -17.03
CA LYS A 197 10.95 -1.45 -18.10
C LYS A 197 9.97 -0.41 -17.55
N ALA A 198 9.06 -0.83 -16.67
CA ALA A 198 8.08 0.04 -16.02
C ALA A 198 8.74 1.20 -15.27
N GLY A 199 9.78 0.92 -14.48
CA GLY A 199 10.51 1.94 -13.76
C GLY A 199 11.15 3.01 -14.65
N ARG A 200 11.69 2.61 -15.81
CA ARG A 200 12.25 3.55 -16.80
C ARG A 200 11.16 4.39 -17.45
N ALA A 201 10.05 3.78 -17.83
CA ALA A 201 8.89 4.48 -18.39
C ALA A 201 8.33 5.50 -17.41
N TRP A 202 8.12 5.14 -16.14
CA TRP A 202 7.65 6.05 -15.10
C TRP A 202 8.62 7.23 -14.89
N ALA A 203 9.92 6.98 -14.88
CA ALA A 203 10.93 8.05 -14.75
C ALA A 203 10.87 9.06 -15.92
N LEU A 204 10.56 8.61 -17.14
CA LEU A 204 10.36 9.48 -18.30
C LEU A 204 9.05 10.27 -18.17
N ILE A 205 7.94 9.60 -17.84
CA ILE A 205 6.60 10.21 -17.66
C ILE A 205 6.64 11.32 -16.61
N ARG A 206 7.38 11.11 -15.52
CA ARG A 206 7.52 12.11 -14.46
C ARG A 206 8.27 13.36 -14.90
N ARG A 207 9.25 13.24 -15.81
CA ARG A 207 9.99 14.38 -16.34
C ARG A 207 9.13 15.17 -17.33
N SER A 208 8.55 14.49 -18.31
CA SER A 208 7.64 15.08 -19.27
C SER A 208 6.84 13.99 -19.97
N GLU A 209 5.51 14.09 -19.91
CA GLU A 209 4.63 13.14 -20.60
C GLU A 209 4.78 13.27 -22.11
N ALA A 210 4.93 14.50 -22.63
CA ALA A 210 5.15 14.73 -24.05
C ALA A 210 6.47 14.10 -24.55
N ALA A 211 7.54 14.17 -23.76
CA ALA A 211 8.82 13.54 -24.09
C ALA A 211 8.77 12.01 -23.98
N ALA A 212 7.98 11.47 -23.04
CA ALA A 212 7.75 10.04 -22.95
C ALA A 212 6.98 9.53 -24.19
N MET A 213 5.94 10.27 -24.62
CA MET A 213 5.18 9.91 -25.82
C MET A 213 6.03 9.97 -27.10
N SER A 214 6.89 10.99 -27.27
CA SER A 214 7.75 11.10 -28.45
C SER A 214 8.81 10.00 -28.56
N THR A 215 9.16 9.35 -27.45
CA THR A 215 10.07 8.21 -27.41
C THR A 215 9.37 6.85 -27.52
N GLY A 216 8.05 6.86 -27.78
CA GLY A 216 7.24 5.65 -28.00
C GLY A 216 6.75 4.98 -26.70
N VAL A 217 6.80 5.66 -25.55
CA VAL A 217 6.26 5.13 -24.29
C VAL A 217 4.75 5.28 -24.26
N ASP A 218 4.04 4.17 -24.04
CA ASP A 218 2.59 4.16 -23.78
C ASP A 218 2.29 4.73 -22.38
N VAL A 219 2.13 6.05 -22.31
CA VAL A 219 1.88 6.78 -21.05
C VAL A 219 0.60 6.28 -20.35
N PRO A 220 -0.55 6.09 -21.04
CA PRO A 220 -1.75 5.53 -20.42
C PRO A 220 -1.52 4.17 -19.77
N PHE A 221 -0.90 3.22 -20.47
CA PHE A 221 -0.65 1.88 -19.96
C PHE A 221 0.20 1.93 -18.68
N TYR A 222 1.31 2.69 -18.68
CA TYR A 222 2.18 2.75 -17.52
C TYR A 222 1.58 3.51 -16.33
N LYS A 223 0.69 4.48 -16.56
CA LYS A 223 -0.09 5.11 -15.47
C LYS A 223 -1.08 4.11 -14.85
N ILE A 224 -1.86 3.41 -15.68
CA ILE A 224 -2.81 2.39 -15.22
C ILE A 224 -2.07 1.28 -14.46
N TRP A 225 -0.93 0.81 -14.98
CA TRP A 225 -0.11 -0.21 -14.32
C TRP A 225 0.40 0.23 -12.94
N ALA A 226 0.81 1.49 -12.79
CA ALA A 226 1.25 2.01 -11.50
C ALA A 226 0.09 2.08 -10.48
N PHE A 227 -1.09 2.49 -10.93
CA PHE A 227 -2.29 2.50 -10.09
C PHE A 227 -2.76 1.08 -9.73
N ALA A 228 -2.66 0.12 -10.66
CA ALA A 228 -2.94 -1.29 -10.39
C ALA A 228 -1.99 -1.85 -9.32
N LEU A 229 -0.69 -1.62 -9.47
CA LEU A 229 0.31 -2.07 -8.50
C LEU A 229 0.13 -1.39 -7.14
N SER A 230 -0.19 -0.10 -7.12
CA SER A 230 -0.48 0.62 -5.88
C SER A 230 -1.75 0.07 -5.20
N GLY A 231 -2.83 -0.10 -5.96
CA GLY A 231 -4.09 -0.66 -5.49
C GLY A 231 -3.93 -2.09 -4.98
N PHE A 232 -3.12 -2.92 -5.65
CA PHE A 232 -2.80 -4.27 -5.20
C PHE A 232 -2.20 -4.29 -3.78
N LEU A 233 -1.17 -3.45 -3.55
CA LEU A 233 -0.49 -3.37 -2.27
C LEU A 233 -1.38 -2.76 -1.18
N ALA A 234 -2.16 -1.72 -1.51
CA ALA A 234 -3.13 -1.15 -0.60
C ALA A 234 -4.23 -2.16 -0.22
N GLY A 235 -4.72 -2.94 -1.17
CA GLY A 235 -5.73 -3.98 -0.94
C GLY A 235 -5.22 -5.12 -0.06
N ILE A 236 -3.99 -5.60 -0.29
CA ILE A 236 -3.32 -6.56 0.60
C ILE A 236 -3.25 -5.99 2.02
N ALA A 237 -2.84 -4.72 2.17
CA ALA A 237 -2.80 -4.06 3.47
C ALA A 237 -4.18 -4.07 4.16
N GLY A 238 -5.27 -3.94 3.40
CA GLY A 238 -6.64 -4.00 3.92
C GLY A 238 -7.03 -5.36 4.46
N VAL A 239 -6.66 -6.44 3.76
CA VAL A 239 -6.91 -7.81 4.25
C VAL A 239 -6.06 -8.12 5.48
N LEU A 240 -4.80 -7.66 5.51
CA LEU A 240 -3.95 -7.77 6.70
C LEU A 240 -4.50 -6.96 7.87
N LEU A 241 -5.09 -5.79 7.61
CA LEU A 241 -5.75 -4.99 8.64
C LEU A 241 -6.97 -5.72 9.20
N ALA A 242 -7.76 -6.38 8.34
CA ALA A 242 -8.87 -7.24 8.77
C ALA A 242 -8.41 -8.38 9.68
N GLY A 243 -7.27 -9.02 9.39
CA GLY A 243 -6.70 -10.07 10.26
C GLY A 243 -6.08 -9.54 11.57
N ASN A 244 -5.61 -8.28 11.60
CA ASN A 244 -5.11 -7.63 12.80
C ASN A 244 -6.27 -7.28 13.75
N LEU A 245 -7.26 -6.55 13.24
CA LEU A 245 -8.42 -6.07 13.98
C LEU A 245 -9.49 -7.16 14.19
N GLN A 246 -9.39 -8.29 13.47
CA GLN A 246 -10.33 -9.42 13.42
C GLN A 246 -11.72 -9.09 12.87
N MET A 247 -12.12 -7.82 12.89
CA MET A 247 -13.34 -7.27 12.30
C MET A 247 -13.04 -5.87 11.76
N LEU A 248 -13.61 -5.55 10.60
CA LEU A 248 -13.56 -4.20 10.04
C LEU A 248 -14.93 -3.54 10.19
N ASP A 249 -14.93 -2.24 10.49
CA ASP A 249 -16.11 -1.40 10.55
C ASP A 249 -15.99 -0.28 9.50
N ALA A 250 -17.11 0.22 8.99
CA ALA A 250 -17.17 1.35 8.07
C ALA A 250 -16.44 2.58 8.63
N ARG A 251 -16.44 2.74 9.96
CA ARG A 251 -15.74 3.82 10.66
C ARG A 251 -14.22 3.72 10.61
N SER A 252 -13.67 2.56 10.24
CA SER A 252 -12.22 2.35 10.12
C SER A 252 -11.61 2.97 8.86
N PHE A 253 -12.42 3.39 7.89
CA PHE A 253 -11.94 3.91 6.60
C PHE A 253 -12.45 5.33 6.26
N PRO A 254 -12.30 6.34 7.13
CA PRO A 254 -12.66 7.72 6.77
C PRO A 254 -11.75 8.27 5.67
N ALA A 255 -12.31 9.05 4.76
CA ALA A 255 -11.54 9.67 3.67
C ALA A 255 -10.41 10.59 4.17
N ALA A 256 -10.59 11.21 5.34
CA ALA A 256 -9.58 12.05 5.99
C ALA A 256 -8.27 11.30 6.28
N GLU A 257 -8.34 9.99 6.56
CA GLU A 257 -7.16 9.16 6.79
C GLU A 257 -6.27 9.06 5.56
N SER A 258 -6.84 9.14 4.34
CA SER A 258 -6.03 9.15 3.12
C SER A 258 -5.15 10.40 3.03
N VAL A 259 -5.65 11.54 3.53
CA VAL A 259 -4.89 12.79 3.59
C VAL A 259 -3.78 12.67 4.62
N MET A 260 -4.09 12.14 5.80
CA MET A 260 -3.12 11.96 6.90
C MET A 260 -1.98 11.03 6.48
N ILE A 261 -2.30 9.84 5.97
CA ILE A 261 -1.28 8.85 5.55
C ILE A 261 -0.44 9.42 4.39
N PHE A 262 -1.06 10.14 3.45
CA PHE A 262 -0.32 10.80 2.36
C PHE A 262 0.64 11.87 2.90
N ALA A 263 0.19 12.73 3.80
CA ALA A 263 1.02 13.76 4.41
C ALA A 263 2.20 13.16 5.17
N LEU A 264 1.94 12.14 6.00
CA LEU A 264 3.00 11.42 6.72
C LEU A 264 3.96 10.68 5.78
N THR A 265 3.48 10.19 4.64
CA THR A 265 4.35 9.58 3.61
C THR A 265 5.31 10.60 3.01
N ILE A 266 4.86 11.85 2.81
CA ILE A 266 5.75 12.94 2.40
C ILE A 266 6.73 13.29 3.50
N VAL A 267 6.26 13.48 4.74
CA VAL A 267 7.09 13.85 5.90
C VAL A 267 8.15 12.78 6.23
N GLY A 268 7.76 11.51 6.24
CA GLY A 268 8.67 10.38 6.43
C GLY A 268 9.67 10.22 5.28
N GLY A 269 9.39 10.82 4.12
CA GLY A 269 10.28 10.85 2.96
C GLY A 269 9.88 9.85 1.89
N ALA A 270 8.96 10.24 1.01
CA ALA A 270 8.45 9.42 -0.09
C ALA A 270 9.50 8.88 -1.07
N TRP A 271 10.74 9.41 -1.02
CA TRP A 271 11.84 9.01 -1.90
C TRP A 271 12.63 7.80 -1.40
N SER A 272 12.57 7.51 -0.09
CA SER A 272 13.29 6.43 0.56
C SER A 272 12.34 5.29 0.93
N PRO A 273 12.72 4.00 0.77
CA PRO A 273 11.91 2.89 1.29
C PRO A 273 11.78 2.93 2.81
N VAL A 274 12.79 3.44 3.52
CA VAL A 274 12.74 3.64 4.98
C VAL A 274 11.71 4.71 5.35
N GLY A 275 11.44 5.67 4.45
CA GLY A 275 10.44 6.70 4.68
C GLY A 275 9.01 6.18 4.78
N ALA A 276 8.70 5.08 4.06
CA ALA A 276 7.40 4.40 4.21
C ALA A 276 7.24 3.77 5.61
N LEU A 277 8.32 3.21 6.15
CA LEU A 277 8.34 2.66 7.53
C LEU A 277 8.17 3.77 8.57
N ILE A 278 8.89 4.89 8.40
CA ILE A 278 8.78 6.06 9.29
C ILE A 278 7.36 6.63 9.23
N ALA A 279 6.78 6.78 8.03
CA ALA A 279 5.42 7.28 7.86
C ALA A 279 4.39 6.40 8.59
N ALA A 280 4.50 5.08 8.46
CA ALA A 280 3.63 4.14 9.15
C ALA A 280 3.84 4.12 10.67
N ALA A 281 5.08 4.26 11.12
CA ALA A 281 5.40 4.37 12.54
C ALA A 281 4.80 5.65 13.13
N LEU A 282 4.97 6.80 12.46
CA LEU A 282 4.35 8.06 12.87
C LEU A 282 2.83 7.93 12.90
N TYR A 283 2.23 7.35 11.86
CA TYR A 283 0.78 7.20 11.79
C TYR A 283 0.21 6.36 12.94
N ARG A 284 0.91 5.30 13.34
CA ARG A 284 0.37 4.34 14.32
C ARG A 284 0.82 4.59 15.76
N LEU A 285 1.99 5.22 15.96
CA LEU A 285 2.54 5.53 17.29
C LEU A 285 2.14 6.91 17.79
N VAL A 286 1.87 7.86 16.89
CA VAL A 286 1.36 9.17 17.31
C VAL A 286 -0.11 8.98 17.67
N PRO A 287 -0.50 9.17 18.95
CA PRO A 287 -1.90 9.11 19.34
C PRO A 287 -2.65 10.25 18.63
N ALA A 288 -3.73 9.89 17.94
CA ALA A 288 -4.76 10.83 17.49
C ALA A 288 -5.84 10.97 18.56
#